data_AF-A0A7I7SZM0-F1
#
_entry.id   AF-A0A7I7SZM0-F1
#
_cell.length_a   1.000
_cell.length_b   1.000
_cell.length_c   1.000
_cell.angle_alpha   90.00
_cell.angle_beta   90.00
_cell.angle_gamma   90.00
#
_symmetry.space_group_name_H-M   'P 1'
#
loop_
_entity.id
_entity.type
_entity.pdbx_description
1 polymer ?
#
loop_
_entity_poly.entity_id
_entity_poly.type
_entity_poly.pdbx_seq_one_letter_code
_entity_poly.pdbx_strand_id
1 'polypeptide(L)'
;MSAAIALSLAGPASADPVTEALANTSCSYGQVTAALNAEAPALARQLGARPDMQANIQQFLAMPVDQRQQQLAQQQAVNPQLQAMIYAQIGPQITQVANTCMNY
;
A
#
# COMPACT_ATOMS: atom_id res chain seq x y z
N MET A 1 -5.02 36.76 23.90
CA MET A 1 -3.69 36.09 23.84
C MET A 1 -3.97 34.60 23.92
N SER A 2 -4.25 33.98 22.78
CA SER A 2 -3.30 33.15 22.03
C SER A 2 -3.21 31.72 22.58
N ALA A 3 -3.77 30.76 21.83
CA ALA A 3 -3.24 29.41 21.74
C ALA A 3 -3.42 28.97 20.29
N ALA A 4 -2.45 29.35 19.45
CA ALA A 4 -2.33 28.80 18.10
C ALA A 4 -1.96 27.33 18.26
N ILE A 5 -2.84 26.42 17.84
CA ILE A 5 -2.50 25.00 17.71
C ILE A 5 -1.46 24.91 16.58
N ALA A 6 -0.20 24.71 16.96
CA ALA A 6 0.85 24.40 16.02
C ALA A 6 0.56 23.03 15.39
N LEU A 7 0.08 23.02 14.15
CA LEU A 7 0.10 21.84 13.28
C LEU A 7 1.57 21.53 12.94
N SER A 8 2.26 20.84 13.83
CA SER A 8 3.53 20.17 13.49
C SER A 8 3.22 18.95 12.62
N LEU A 9 2.92 19.17 11.34
CA LEU A 9 2.77 18.15 10.29
C LEU A 9 4.06 18.02 9.45
N ALA A 10 5.22 18.11 10.09
CA ALA A 10 6.50 17.86 9.46
C ALA A 10 7.27 16.79 10.26
N GLY A 11 6.70 15.58 10.32
CA GLY A 11 7.50 14.37 10.47
C GLY A 11 7.89 13.89 9.08
N PRO A 12 9.06 13.25 8.89
CA PRO A 12 9.36 12.58 7.63
C PRO A 12 8.17 11.67 7.31
N ALA A 13 7.84 11.53 6.02
CA ALA A 13 6.89 10.55 5.51
C ALA A 13 7.13 9.22 6.21
N SER A 14 6.46 9.00 7.35
CA SER A 14 6.60 7.81 8.15
C SER A 14 5.66 6.89 7.43
N ALA A 15 6.21 6.23 6.41
CA ALA A 15 5.54 5.18 5.69
C ALA A 15 4.87 4.32 6.76
N ASP A 16 3.54 4.32 6.79
CA ASP A 16 2.80 3.43 7.68
C ASP A 16 3.35 2.01 7.46
N PRO A 17 3.41 1.13 8.49
CA PRO A 17 3.90 -0.24 8.37
C PRO A 17 3.43 -1.00 7.12
N VAL A 18 2.24 -0.71 6.58
CA VAL A 18 1.77 -1.27 5.31
C VAL A 18 2.51 -0.73 4.10
N THR A 19 2.75 0.57 4.07
CA THR A 19 3.53 1.23 3.02
C THR A 19 4.96 0.70 3.02
N GLU A 20 5.55 0.53 4.22
CA GLU A 20 6.86 -0.07 4.40
C GLU A 20 6.88 -1.53 3.91
N ALA A 21 5.87 -2.33 4.26
CA ALA A 21 5.74 -3.72 3.83
C ALA A 21 5.58 -3.84 2.29
N LEU A 22 4.78 -2.97 1.67
CA LEU A 22 4.59 -2.93 0.22
C LEU A 22 5.85 -2.47 -0.52
N ALA A 23 6.58 -1.51 0.05
CA ALA A 23 7.80 -1.00 -0.55
C ALA A 23 8.94 -2.04 -0.52
N ASN A 24 9.01 -2.84 0.55
CA ASN A 24 10.07 -3.81 0.78
C ASN A 24 9.69 -5.26 0.43
N THR A 25 8.44 -5.54 0.02
CA THR A 25 8.03 -6.90 -0.33
C THR A 25 8.90 -7.46 -1.47
N SER A 26 9.26 -8.74 -1.35
CA SER A 26 9.92 -9.51 -2.42
C SER A 26 8.93 -10.43 -3.15
N CYS A 27 7.64 -10.34 -2.83
CA CYS A 27 6.63 -11.18 -3.45
C CYS A 27 6.41 -10.78 -4.91
N SER A 28 6.35 -11.78 -5.78
CA SER A 28 5.96 -11.58 -7.17
C SER A 28 4.46 -11.31 -7.30
N TYR A 29 4.03 -10.79 -8.45
CA TYR A 29 2.60 -10.55 -8.71
C TYR A 29 1.72 -11.81 -8.54
N GLY A 30 2.23 -12.97 -8.96
CA GLY A 30 1.55 -14.25 -8.75
C GLY A 30 1.33 -14.58 -7.28
N GLN A 31 2.35 -14.37 -6.45
CA GLN A 31 2.29 -14.62 -5.01
C GLN A 31 1.35 -13.64 -4.30
N VAL A 32 1.42 -12.36 -4.67
CA VAL A 32 0.51 -11.32 -4.15
C VAL A 32 -0.93 -11.64 -4.49
N THR A 33 -1.22 -12.05 -5.73
CA THR A 33 -2.59 -12.41 -6.14
C THR A 33 -3.08 -13.71 -5.51
N ALA A 34 -2.22 -14.71 -5.34
CA ALA A 34 -2.56 -15.95 -4.63
C ALA A 34 -2.89 -15.68 -3.16
N ALA A 35 -2.06 -14.89 -2.46
CA ALA A 35 -2.29 -14.46 -1.09
C ALA A 35 -3.56 -13.61 -0.96
N LEU A 36 -3.80 -12.67 -1.88
CA LEU A 36 -5.06 -11.91 -1.96
C LEU A 36 -6.28 -12.83 -2.08
N ASN A 37 -6.22 -13.86 -2.92
CA ASN A 37 -7.33 -14.80 -3.08
C ASN A 37 -7.60 -15.62 -1.80
N ALA A 38 -6.56 -15.97 -1.06
CA ALA A 38 -6.68 -16.74 0.17
C ALA A 38 -7.14 -15.90 1.37
N GLU A 39 -6.57 -14.70 1.53
CA GLU A 39 -6.71 -13.92 2.77
C GLU A 39 -7.70 -12.77 2.64
N ALA A 40 -7.88 -12.24 1.44
CA ALA A 40 -8.75 -11.11 1.15
C ALA A 40 -9.59 -11.32 -0.13
N PRO A 41 -10.43 -12.38 -0.20
CA PRO A 41 -11.12 -12.78 -1.44
C PRO A 41 -12.10 -11.73 -1.99
N ALA A 42 -12.59 -10.82 -1.15
CA ALA A 42 -13.37 -9.67 -1.62
C ALA A 42 -12.50 -8.68 -2.41
N LEU A 43 -11.29 -8.42 -1.91
CA LEU A 43 -10.31 -7.53 -2.53
C LEU A 43 -9.72 -8.15 -3.80
N ALA A 44 -9.48 -9.46 -3.80
CA ALA A 44 -9.09 -10.21 -5.00
C ALA A 44 -10.11 -10.08 -6.13
N ARG A 45 -11.41 -10.17 -5.82
CA ARG A 45 -12.49 -9.96 -6.81
C ARG A 45 -12.51 -8.53 -7.35
N GLN A 46 -12.34 -7.54 -6.48
CA GLN A 46 -12.26 -6.13 -6.90
C GLN A 46 -11.06 -5.88 -7.82
N LEU A 47 -9.90 -6.44 -7.48
CA LEU A 47 -8.71 -6.36 -8.32
C LEU A 47 -8.92 -7.09 -9.66
N GLY A 48 -9.57 -8.26 -9.64
CA GLY A 48 -9.93 -9.02 -10.84
C GLY A 48 -10.81 -8.24 -11.83
N ALA A 49 -11.64 -7.33 -11.33
CA ALA A 49 -12.48 -6.45 -12.14
C ALA A 49 -11.76 -5.16 -12.63
N ARG A 50 -10.47 -4.98 -12.29
CA ARG A 50 -9.70 -3.75 -12.53
C ARG A 50 -8.38 -4.06 -13.24
N PRO A 51 -8.38 -4.29 -14.57
CA PRO A 51 -7.17 -4.62 -15.32
C PRO A 51 -6.11 -3.49 -15.28
N ASP A 52 -6.56 -2.24 -15.19
CA ASP A 52 -5.72 -1.06 -14.95
C ASP A 52 -4.90 -1.18 -13.65
N MET A 53 -5.56 -1.61 -12.56
CA MET A 53 -4.91 -1.78 -11.27
C MET A 53 -3.98 -2.99 -11.26
N GLN A 54 -4.34 -4.07 -11.95
CA GLN A 54 -3.46 -5.24 -12.11
C GLN A 54 -2.14 -4.85 -12.79
N ALA A 55 -2.21 -4.11 -13.90
CA ALA A 55 -1.04 -3.60 -14.58
C ALA A 55 -0.21 -2.68 -13.68
N ASN A 56 -0.84 -1.76 -12.95
CA ASN A 56 -0.14 -0.87 -12.02
C ASN A 56 0.60 -1.63 -10.91
N ILE A 57 -0.01 -2.67 -10.34
CA ILE A 57 0.65 -3.49 -9.31
C ILE A 57 1.84 -4.25 -9.91
N GLN A 58 1.70 -4.82 -11.11
CA GLN A 58 2.81 -5.48 -11.80
C GLN A 58 3.97 -4.53 -12.05
N GLN A 59 3.69 -3.33 -12.57
CA GLN A 59 4.70 -2.29 -12.76
C GLN A 59 5.33 -1.88 -11.44
N PHE A 60 4.52 -1.72 -10.39
CA PHE A 60 4.99 -1.36 -9.07
C PHE A 60 5.98 -2.39 -8.50
N LEU A 61 5.63 -3.67 -8.56
CA LEU A 61 6.49 -4.75 -8.07
C LEU A 61 7.76 -4.95 -8.90
N ALA A 62 7.76 -4.52 -10.17
CA ALA A 62 8.94 -4.54 -11.03
C ALA A 62 9.92 -3.39 -10.74
N MET A 63 9.49 -2.35 -10.02
CA MET A 63 10.36 -1.23 -9.66
C MET A 63 11.38 -1.62 -8.56
N PRO A 64 12.60 -1.05 -8.60
CA PRO A 64 13.53 -1.10 -7.47
C PRO A 64 12.88 -0.58 -6.19
N VAL A 65 13.32 -1.08 -5.02
CA VAL A 65 12.77 -0.69 -3.70
C VAL A 65 12.78 0.83 -3.51
N ASP A 66 13.88 1.51 -3.86
CA ASP A 66 13.96 2.98 -3.75
C ASP A 66 12.90 3.71 -4.58
N GLN A 67 12.58 3.21 -5.78
CA GLN A 67 11.53 3.79 -6.61
C GLN A 67 10.14 3.50 -6.06
N ARG A 68 9.92 2.31 -5.48
CA ARG A 68 8.66 1.98 -4.80
C ARG A 68 8.40 2.90 -3.61
N GLN A 69 9.42 3.09 -2.77
CA GLN A 69 9.39 4.02 -1.63
C GLN A 69 9.03 5.43 -2.10
N GLN A 70 9.71 5.94 -3.14
CA GLN A 70 9.43 7.26 -3.71
C GLN A 70 8.01 7.39 -4.29
N GLN A 71 7.53 6.39 -5.03
CA GLN A 71 6.17 6.40 -5.56
C GLN A 71 5.14 6.40 -4.44
N LEU A 72 5.30 5.58 -3.41
CA LEU A 72 4.37 5.54 -2.28
C LEU A 72 4.37 6.86 -1.50
N ALA A 73 5.54 7.48 -1.29
CA ALA A 73 5.63 8.79 -0.66
C ALA A 73 4.94 9.89 -1.50
N GLN A 74 5.10 9.86 -2.82
CA GLN A 74 4.39 10.77 -3.73
C GLN A 74 2.88 10.57 -3.64
N GLN A 75 2.41 9.32 -3.71
CA GLN A 75 0.99 8.99 -3.62
C GLN A 75 0.37 9.49 -2.31
N GLN A 76 1.07 9.31 -1.18
CA GLN A 76 0.67 9.82 0.14
C GLN A 76 0.59 11.36 0.18
N ALA A 77 1.50 12.05 -0.50
CA ALA A 77 1.51 13.51 -0.54
C ALA A 77 0.37 14.09 -1.38
N VAL A 78 -0.13 13.36 -2.38
CA VAL A 78 -1.19 13.83 -3.29
C VAL A 78 -2.52 14.00 -2.54
N ASN A 79 -2.89 13.06 -1.67
CA ASN A 79 -4.20 13.11 -1.01
C ASN A 79 -4.24 12.36 0.33
N PRO A 80 -3.58 12.89 1.38
CA PRO A 80 -3.34 12.16 2.63
C PRO A 80 -4.62 11.71 3.33
N GLN A 81 -5.70 12.50 3.24
CA GLN A 81 -6.99 12.15 3.83
C GLN A 81 -7.65 10.96 3.12
N LEU A 82 -7.52 10.88 1.79
CA LEU A 82 -8.00 9.72 1.03
C LEU A 82 -7.15 8.48 1.35
N GLN A 83 -5.83 8.60 1.48
CA GLN A 83 -4.99 7.47 1.91
C GLN A 83 -5.42 6.95 3.28
N ALA A 84 -5.67 7.83 4.25
CA ALA A 84 -6.12 7.43 5.58
C ALA A 84 -7.45 6.65 5.53
N MET A 85 -8.39 7.07 4.67
CA MET A 85 -9.66 6.36 4.48
C MET A 85 -9.46 4.98 3.83
N ILE A 86 -8.66 4.90 2.77
CA ILE A 86 -8.36 3.61 2.11
C ILE A 86 -7.68 2.67 3.10
N TYR A 87 -6.72 3.20 3.87
CA TYR A 87 -6.03 2.44 4.89
C TYR A 87 -6.99 1.88 5.95
N ALA A 88 -7.90 2.70 6.47
CA ALA A 88 -8.89 2.25 7.43
C ALA A 88 -9.79 1.13 6.87
N GLN A 89 -10.03 1.12 5.57
CA GLN A 89 -10.93 0.16 4.93
C GLN A 89 -10.23 -1.17 4.56
N ILE A 90 -9.00 -1.11 4.02
CA ILE A 90 -8.33 -2.29 3.45
C ILE A 90 -6.91 -2.50 3.96
N GLY A 91 -6.35 -1.56 4.73
CA GLY A 91 -4.99 -1.61 5.27
C GLY A 91 -4.66 -2.93 5.95
N PRO A 92 -5.44 -3.41 6.94
CA PRO A 92 -5.15 -4.67 7.63
C PRO A 92 -5.06 -5.90 6.71
N GLN A 93 -5.94 -5.98 5.70
CA GLN A 93 -5.92 -7.07 4.72
C GLN A 93 -4.68 -6.98 3.82
N ILE A 94 -4.30 -5.77 3.40
CA ILE A 94 -3.08 -5.55 2.62
C ILE A 94 -1.83 -5.87 3.45
N THR A 95 -1.79 -5.51 4.74
CA THR A 95 -0.70 -5.90 5.66
C THR A 95 -0.57 -7.42 5.73
N GLN A 96 -1.71 -8.10 5.89
CA GLN A 96 -1.74 -9.55 6.02
C GLN A 96 -1.14 -10.21 4.78
N VAL A 97 -1.64 -9.83 3.60
CA VAL A 97 -1.12 -10.29 2.30
C VAL A 97 0.37 -10.00 2.16
N ALA A 98 0.83 -8.79 2.50
CA ALA A 98 2.25 -8.43 2.37
C ALA A 98 3.16 -9.27 3.28
N ASN A 99 2.67 -9.69 4.45
CA ASN A 99 3.41 -10.51 5.40
C ASN A 99 3.42 -12.00 5.03
N THR A 100 2.38 -12.49 4.35
CA THR A 100 2.19 -13.91 4.10
C THR A 100 2.44 -14.33 2.66
N CYS A 101 2.52 -13.38 1.72
CA CYS A 101 2.59 -13.67 0.29
C CYS A 101 3.76 -14.58 -0.10
N MET A 102 4.84 -14.62 0.67
CA MET A 102 5.96 -15.54 0.43
C MET A 102 5.61 -17.03 0.61
N ASN A 103 4.48 -17.34 1.25
CA ASN A 103 4.00 -18.72 1.44
C ASN A 103 3.13 -19.22 0.28
N TYR A 104 2.87 -18.36 -0.71
CA TYR A 104 2.13 -18.68 -1.93
C TYR A 104 3.05 -18.52 -3.13
#